data_AF-A0A2U2TTR2-F1
#
_entry.id   AF-A0A2U2TTR2-F1
#
_cell.length_a   1.000
_cell.length_b   1.000
_cell.length_c   1.000
_cell.angle_alpha   90.00
_cell.angle_beta   90.00
_cell.angle_gamma   90.00
#
_symmetry.space_group_name_H-M   'P 1'
#
loop_
_entity.id
_entity.type
_entity.pdbx_description
1 polymer ?
#
loop_
_entity_poly.entity_id
_entity_poly.type
_entity_poly.pdbx_seq_one_letter_code
_entity_poly.pdbx_strand_id
1 'polypeptide(L)'
;DLVVIKDGSEADGSTANTLRARVTDAFGNTLGGQTVSVLADNGATVAPTVTTQPDGTVEISVTSQTAGTSTVTASINNSSLSQNVTFVADV
;
A
#
# COMPACT_ATOMS: atom_id res chain seq x y z
N ASP A 1 3.03 10.50 3.35
CA ASP A 1 3.10 9.44 4.37
C ASP A 1 2.51 8.14 3.83
N LEU A 2 2.77 7.03 4.52
CA LEU A 2 2.20 5.71 4.24
C LEU A 2 1.77 5.09 5.57
N VAL A 3 0.48 4.75 5.69
CA VAL A 3 -0.11 4.24 6.93
C VAL A 3 -0.91 2.97 6.66
N VAL A 4 -0.86 2.03 7.61
CA VAL A 4 -1.66 0.79 7.55
C VAL A 4 -3.05 1.09 8.11
N ILE A 5 -4.08 0.79 7.35
CA ILE A 5 -5.49 0.99 7.72
C ILE A 5 -6.11 -0.34 8.18
N LYS A 6 -5.79 -1.42 7.49
CA LYS A 6 -6.20 -2.78 7.82
C LYS A 6 -5.02 -3.73 7.68
N ASP A 7 -4.83 -4.55 8.71
CA ASP A 7 -3.78 -5.55 8.78
C ASP A 7 -4.32 -6.88 9.31
N GLY A 8 -3.56 -7.97 9.14
CA GLY A 8 -3.91 -9.29 9.67
C GLY A 8 -4.98 -10.03 8.87
N SER A 9 -5.16 -9.72 7.59
CA SER A 9 -6.10 -10.45 6.72
C SER A 9 -5.65 -11.88 6.46
N GLU A 10 -6.61 -12.77 6.20
CA GLU A 10 -6.34 -14.16 5.83
C GLU A 10 -5.57 -14.24 4.51
N ALA A 11 -4.64 -15.19 4.42
CA ALA A 11 -3.82 -15.45 3.25
C ALA A 11 -4.59 -16.30 2.20
N ASP A 12 -5.79 -15.86 1.84
CA ASP A 12 -6.73 -16.54 0.93
C ASP A 12 -6.62 -16.04 -0.53
N GLY A 13 -5.78 -15.04 -0.79
CA GLY A 13 -5.63 -14.36 -2.07
C GLY A 13 -6.76 -13.37 -2.43
N SER A 14 -7.76 -13.19 -1.57
CA SER A 14 -8.96 -12.38 -1.82
C SER A 14 -9.16 -11.29 -0.77
N THR A 15 -8.98 -11.62 0.51
CA THR A 15 -9.13 -10.73 1.65
C THR A 15 -7.92 -9.80 1.74
N ALA A 16 -8.15 -8.52 1.47
CA ALA A 16 -7.08 -7.54 1.40
C ALA A 16 -6.74 -6.93 2.77
N ASN A 17 -5.44 -6.77 3.01
CA ASN A 17 -4.90 -5.71 3.85
C ASN A 17 -4.96 -4.38 3.09
N THR A 18 -5.04 -3.27 3.82
CA THR A 18 -5.24 -1.94 3.22
C THR A 18 -4.27 -0.96 3.82
N LEU A 19 -3.54 -0.26 2.96
CA LEU A 19 -2.72 0.89 3.34
C LEU A 19 -3.28 2.16 2.69
N ARG A 20 -2.96 3.30 3.26
CA ARG A 20 -3.21 4.60 2.66
C ARG A 20 -1.91 5.34 2.48
N ALA A 21 -1.62 5.73 1.24
CA ALA A 21 -0.56 6.68 0.94
C ALA A 21 -1.15 8.08 0.83
N ARG A 22 -0.41 9.08 1.29
CA ARG A 22 -0.73 10.50 1.11
C ARG A 22 0.49 11.23 0.57
N VAL A 23 0.28 11.97 -0.51
CA VAL A 23 1.32 12.72 -1.21
C VAL A 23 1.14 14.19 -0.91
N THR A 24 2.21 14.82 -0.44
CA THR A 24 2.27 16.25 -0.15
C THR A 24 3.49 16.88 -0.79
N ASP A 25 3.42 18.18 -1.07
CA ASP A 25 4.59 18.98 -1.42
C ASP A 25 5.47 19.29 -0.18
N ALA A 26 6.58 20.01 -0.40
CA ALA A 26 7.50 20.42 0.66
C ALA A 26 6.89 21.40 1.68
N PHE A 27 5.75 22.02 1.37
CA PHE A 27 5.03 22.96 2.22
C PHE A 27 3.86 22.29 2.97
N GLY A 28 3.61 21.00 2.72
CA GLY A 28 2.53 20.22 3.34
C GLY A 28 1.19 20.28 2.59
N ASN A 29 1.13 20.87 1.39
CA ASN A 29 -0.08 20.86 0.57
C ASN A 29 -0.29 19.48 -0.05
N THR A 30 -1.53 19.00 -0.04
CA THR A 30 -1.89 17.71 -0.65
C THR A 30 -1.87 17.79 -2.17
N LEU A 31 -1.25 16.80 -2.81
CA LEU A 31 -1.12 16.73 -4.26
C LEU A 31 -1.96 15.58 -4.82
N GLY A 32 -3.07 15.90 -5.46
CA GLY A 32 -3.86 14.93 -6.21
C GLY A 32 -3.36 14.67 -7.63
N GLY A 33 -3.84 13.59 -8.24
CA GLY A 33 -3.49 13.19 -9.61
C GLY A 33 -2.06 12.67 -9.77
N GLN A 34 -1.37 12.41 -8.65
CA GLN A 34 -0.01 11.88 -8.65
C GLN A 34 -0.03 10.36 -8.75
N THR A 35 0.78 9.82 -9.68
CA THR A 35 0.97 8.38 -9.85
C THR A 35 2.00 7.87 -8.84
N VAL A 36 1.58 6.92 -8.02
CA VAL A 36 2.41 6.22 -7.04
C VAL A 36 2.61 4.78 -7.53
N SER A 37 3.86 4.36 -7.66
CA SER A 37 4.23 2.98 -7.93
C SER A 37 4.22 2.18 -6.63
N VAL A 38 3.68 0.97 -6.66
CA VAL A 38 3.58 0.11 -5.47
C VAL A 38 4.19 -1.24 -5.76
N LEU A 39 4.98 -1.72 -4.82
CA LEU A 39 5.55 -3.06 -4.80
C LEU A 39 5.24 -3.71 -3.46
N ALA A 40 5.07 -5.03 -3.47
CA ALA A 40 4.99 -5.83 -2.26
C ALA A 40 5.89 -7.06 -2.40
N ASP A 41 6.48 -7.49 -1.29
CA ASP A 41 7.29 -8.72 -1.23
C ASP A 41 6.47 -9.90 -0.68
N ASN A 42 7.16 -11.00 -0.35
CA ASN A 42 6.56 -12.21 0.24
C ASN A 42 5.40 -12.81 -0.59
N GLY A 43 5.42 -12.59 -1.91
CA GLY A 43 4.38 -13.10 -2.83
C GLY A 43 3.03 -12.38 -2.73
N ALA A 44 2.96 -11.24 -2.03
CA ALA A 44 1.76 -10.43 -1.99
C ALA A 44 1.51 -9.73 -3.34
N THR A 45 0.24 -9.58 -3.69
CA THR A 45 -0.24 -8.95 -4.92
C THR A 45 -0.78 -7.56 -4.62
N VAL A 46 -0.39 -6.59 -5.45
CA VAL A 46 -0.85 -5.19 -5.41
C VAL A 46 -1.12 -4.68 -6.82
N ALA A 47 -1.89 -3.60 -6.93
CA ALA A 47 -1.88 -2.81 -8.16
C ALA A 47 -0.49 -2.17 -8.33
N PRO A 48 0.18 -2.33 -9.49
CA PRO A 48 1.55 -1.85 -9.67
C PRO A 48 1.67 -0.32 -9.64
N THR A 49 0.58 0.37 -9.98
CA THR A 49 0.46 1.82 -9.90
C THR A 49 -0.92 2.18 -9.37
N VAL A 50 -0.97 3.26 -8.59
CA VAL A 50 -2.21 3.86 -8.09
C VAL A 50 -2.13 5.38 -8.23
N THR A 51 -3.27 6.06 -8.36
CA THR A 51 -3.31 7.51 -8.54
C THR A 51 -4.00 8.16 -7.35
N THR A 52 -3.38 9.21 -6.80
CA THR A 52 -3.96 9.99 -5.71
C THR A 52 -5.21 10.73 -6.12
N GLN A 53 -6.19 10.73 -5.22
CA GLN A 53 -7.41 11.52 -5.30
C GLN A 53 -7.10 13.02 -5.13
N PRO A 54 -8.07 13.93 -5.40
CA PRO A 54 -7.86 15.37 -5.26
C PRO A 54 -7.39 15.83 -3.87
N ASP A 55 -7.66 15.04 -2.83
CA ASP A 55 -7.19 15.28 -1.45
C ASP A 55 -5.75 14.77 -1.19
N GLY A 56 -5.07 14.31 -2.24
CA GLY A 56 -3.71 13.78 -2.20
C GLY A 56 -3.56 12.41 -1.57
N THR A 57 -4.66 11.69 -1.31
CA THR A 57 -4.63 10.34 -0.72
C THR A 57 -4.93 9.25 -1.75
N VAL A 58 -4.46 8.03 -1.47
CA VAL A 58 -4.80 6.84 -2.24
C VAL A 58 -4.76 5.61 -1.36
N GLU A 59 -5.73 4.72 -1.55
CA GLU A 59 -5.76 3.42 -0.88
C GLU A 59 -5.04 2.37 -1.72
N ILE A 60 -4.31 1.49 -1.04
CA ILE A 60 -3.54 0.41 -1.60
C ILE A 60 -4.09 -0.89 -0.99
N SER A 61 -4.73 -1.69 -1.83
CA SER A 61 -5.17 -3.03 -1.48
C SER A 61 -4.03 -4.03 -1.73
N VAL A 62 -3.78 -4.87 -0.74
CA VAL A 62 -2.74 -5.90 -0.78
C VAL A 62 -3.38 -7.23 -0.44
N THR A 63 -3.29 -8.22 -1.32
CA THR A 63 -3.74 -9.59 -1.06
C THR A 63 -2.55 -10.54 -1.09
N SER A 64 -2.66 -11.71 -0.46
CA SER A 64 -1.61 -12.73 -0.50
C SER A 64 -2.23 -14.11 -0.32
N GLN A 65 -1.63 -15.13 -0.95
CA GLN A 65 -1.88 -16.55 -0.64
C GLN A 65 -0.84 -17.12 0.34
N THR A 66 0.14 -16.30 0.72
CA THR A 66 1.24 -16.67 1.61
C THR A 66 1.06 -15.94 2.94
N ALA A 67 0.90 -16.71 4.02
CA ALA A 67 0.89 -16.16 5.36
C ALA A 67 2.27 -15.60 5.74
N GLY A 68 2.27 -14.61 6.64
CA GLY A 68 3.47 -13.92 7.10
C GLY A 68 3.51 -12.45 6.71
N THR A 69 4.63 -11.81 7.01
CA THR A 69 4.82 -10.37 6.80
C THR A 69 5.21 -10.08 5.36
N SER A 70 4.53 -9.11 4.76
CA SER A 70 4.86 -8.50 3.48
C SER A 70 5.19 -7.02 3.67
N THR A 71 6.33 -6.60 3.13
CA THR A 71 6.76 -5.21 3.04
C THR A 71 6.13 -4.58 1.79
N VAL A 72 5.31 -3.57 1.98
CA VAL A 72 4.70 -2.78 0.91
C VAL A 72 5.50 -1.50 0.75
N THR A 73 6.03 -1.27 -0.44
CA THR A 73 6.79 -0.07 -0.78
C THR A 73 6.02 0.77 -1.78
N ALA A 74 5.68 2.00 -1.38
CA ALA A 74 5.11 3.01 -2.25
C ALA A 74 6.21 3.98 -2.68
N SER A 75 6.30 4.28 -3.98
CA SER A 75 7.30 5.19 -4.53
C SER A 75 6.70 6.16 -5.53
N ILE A 76 7.22 7.38 -5.52
CA ILE A 76 6.87 8.43 -6.46
C ILE A 76 8.10 9.30 -6.72
N ASN A 77 8.43 9.51 -8.00
CA ASN A 77 9.65 10.21 -8.42
C ASN A 77 10.90 9.61 -7.71
N ASN A 78 11.59 10.41 -6.89
CA ASN A 78 12.76 10.02 -6.11
C ASN A 78 12.46 9.76 -4.62
N SER A 79 11.18 9.65 -4.23
CA SER A 79 10.76 9.39 -2.86
C SER A 79 10.13 8.00 -2.75
N SER A 80 10.44 7.30 -1.66
CA SER A 80 9.82 6.02 -1.33
C SER A 80 9.54 5.93 0.17
N LEU A 81 8.48 5.19 0.51
CA LEU A 81 8.11 4.82 1.86
C LEU A 81 7.74 3.34 1.86
N SER A 82 8.04 2.65 2.96
CA SER A 82 7.72 1.23 3.13
C SER A 82 7.00 1.02 4.46
N GLN A 83 6.02 0.12 4.44
CA GLN A 83 5.28 -0.31 5.62
C GLN A 83 5.05 -1.82 5.55
N ASN A 84 5.03 -2.45 6.71
CA ASN A 84 4.77 -3.88 6.81
C ASN A 84 3.27 -4.13 7.03
N VAL A 85 2.77 -5.18 6.39
CA VAL A 85 1.48 -5.81 6.69
C VAL A 85 1.70 -7.30 6.90
N THR A 86 0.89 -7.93 7.73
CA THR A 86 0.94 -9.35 8.02
C THR A 86 -0.33 -10.03 7.52
N PHE A 87 -0.17 -11.16 6.84
CA PHE A 87 -1.25 -12.07 6.50
C PHE A 87 -1.26 -13.25 7.47
N VAL A 88 -2.44 -13.61 7.97
CA VAL A 88 -2.63 -14.79 8.82
C VAL A 88 -2.97 -16.00 7.95
N ALA A 89 -2.59 -17.20 8.37
CA ALA A 89 -2.94 -18.41 7.64
C ALA A 89 -4.47 -18.57 7.56
N ASP A 90 -4.97 -18.88 6.37
CA ASP A 90 -6.34 -19.36 6.16
C ASP A 90 -6.49 -20.76 6.79
N VAL A 91 -7.67 -21.09 7.32
CA VAL A 91 -7.93 -22.31 8.14
C VAL A 91 -8.72 -23.39 7.40
#